data_AF-A0A6C0LJQ9-F1
#
_entry.id   AF-A0A6C0LJQ9-F1
#
_cell.length_a   1.000
_cell.length_b   1.000
_cell.length_c   1.000
_cell.angle_alpha   90.00
_cell.angle_beta   90.00
_cell.angle_gamma   90.00
#
_symmetry.space_group_name_H-M   'P 1'
#
loop_
_entity.id
_entity.type
_entity.pdbx_description
1 polymer ?
#
loop_
_entity_poly.entity_id
_entity_poly.type
_entity_poly.pdbx_seq_one_letter_code
_entity_poly.pdbx_strand_id
1 'polypeptide(L)'
;MAFTRFKYDECRTTKAQQQATDPGRWILNVPGNGLNPCYMEDPHIRIQKWGANLRTNTINLENDLLGVNREIGRDCLGQTYQKYNVVNEAIQYPKCNNLFTEESRTTNPAWMIRDLEQVDWYYPPLNPQENTCFPFENNISTRILEKDYFTPKRDCLISESSAYGELPTGFISSRGNYVGGPTTCQPINSCEYLPKKNN
;
A
#
# COMPACT_ATOMS: atom_id res chain seq x y z
N MET A 1 -29.43 7.70 -61.36
CA MET A 1 -28.76 7.75 -60.05
C MET A 1 -27.74 8.88 -60.09
N ALA A 2 -28.10 10.07 -59.62
CA ALA A 2 -27.17 11.20 -59.60
C ALA A 2 -26.15 10.96 -58.48
N PHE A 3 -24.90 10.65 -58.83
CA PHE A 3 -23.79 10.58 -57.90
C PHE A 3 -23.45 11.99 -57.42
N THR A 4 -24.11 12.46 -56.37
CA THR A 4 -23.70 13.71 -55.71
C THR A 4 -22.34 13.46 -55.05
N ARG A 5 -21.33 14.25 -55.43
CA ARG A 5 -19.94 14.18 -54.93
C ARG A 5 -19.79 14.60 -53.45
N PHE A 6 -20.81 14.35 -52.63
CA PHE A 6 -20.93 14.85 -51.26
C PHE A 6 -19.76 14.47 -50.34
N LYS A 7 -19.07 13.35 -50.62
CA LYS A 7 -17.85 12.95 -49.90
C LYS A 7 -16.68 13.93 -50.08
N TYR A 8 -16.60 14.59 -51.23
CA TYR A 8 -15.51 15.50 -51.62
C TYR A 8 -15.84 16.97 -51.36
N ASP A 9 -16.97 17.24 -50.69
CA ASP A 9 -17.28 18.58 -50.23
C ASP A 9 -16.19 19.03 -49.24
N GLU A 10 -15.78 20.29 -49.34
CA GLU A 10 -14.67 20.86 -48.57
C GLU A 10 -14.94 20.73 -47.06
N CYS A 11 -16.19 21.00 -46.65
CA CYS A 11 -16.63 20.88 -45.26
C CYS A 11 -16.52 19.43 -44.71
N ARG A 12 -16.74 18.42 -45.56
CA ARG A 12 -16.64 16.99 -45.18
C ARG A 12 -15.18 16.55 -45.08
N THR A 13 -14.35 17.01 -46.01
CA THR A 13 -12.92 16.67 -46.04
C THR A 13 -12.20 17.30 -44.86
N THR A 14 -12.47 18.57 -44.58
CA THR A 14 -11.96 19.26 -43.37
C THR A 14 -12.44 18.57 -42.10
N LYS A 15 -13.71 18.18 -41.99
CA LYS A 15 -14.23 17.47 -40.80
C LYS A 15 -13.61 16.08 -40.62
N ALA A 16 -13.40 15.33 -41.70
CA ALA A 16 -12.76 14.02 -41.65
C ALA A 16 -11.29 14.14 -41.22
N GLN A 17 -10.57 15.13 -41.74
CA GLN A 17 -9.18 15.40 -41.35
C GLN A 17 -9.08 15.91 -39.90
N GLN A 18 -10.05 16.72 -39.46
CA GLN A 18 -10.19 17.09 -38.06
C GLN A 18 -10.35 15.82 -37.20
N GLN A 19 -11.35 14.98 -37.45
CA GLN A 19 -11.61 13.75 -36.67
C GLN A 19 -10.43 12.77 -36.67
N ALA A 20 -9.68 12.67 -37.77
CA ALA A 20 -8.49 11.84 -37.86
C ALA A 20 -7.31 12.39 -37.04
N THR A 21 -7.18 13.72 -36.93
CA THR A 21 -6.08 14.37 -36.22
C THR A 21 -6.41 14.74 -34.77
N ASP A 22 -7.69 14.82 -34.42
CA ASP A 22 -8.20 15.20 -33.09
C ASP A 22 -7.59 14.36 -31.94
N PRO A 23 -7.44 13.02 -32.04
CA PRO A 23 -6.81 12.23 -30.99
C PRO A 23 -5.34 12.62 -30.74
N GLY A 24 -4.58 12.88 -31.82
CA GLY A 24 -3.20 13.33 -31.72
C GLY A 24 -3.10 14.76 -31.19
N ARG A 25 -3.98 15.65 -31.66
CA ARG A 25 -4.09 17.04 -31.16
C ARG A 25 -4.45 17.08 -29.69
N TRP A 26 -5.33 16.19 -29.21
CA TRP A 26 -5.67 16.10 -27.79
C TRP A 26 -4.46 15.73 -26.93
N ILE A 27 -3.64 14.77 -27.40
CA ILE A 27 -2.43 14.35 -26.68
C ILE A 27 -1.35 15.45 -26.66
N LEU A 28 -1.27 16.25 -27.73
CA LEU A 28 -0.30 17.35 -27.83
C LEU A 28 -0.76 18.63 -27.14
N ASN A 29 -2.07 18.93 -27.20
CA ASN A 29 -2.70 20.12 -26.63
C ASN A 29 -3.57 19.76 -25.42
N VAL A 30 -3.09 18.85 -24.57
CA VAL A 30 -3.78 18.56 -23.30
C VAL A 30 -3.91 19.88 -22.56
N PRO A 31 -5.13 20.31 -22.14
CA PRO A 31 -5.28 21.54 -21.37
C PRO A 31 -4.39 21.43 -20.13
N GLY A 32 -3.36 22.27 -20.07
CA GLY A 32 -2.31 22.24 -19.05
C GLY A 32 -2.30 23.51 -18.20
N ASN A 33 -1.30 23.63 -17.32
CA ASN A 33 -1.15 24.71 -16.33
C ASN A 33 -0.77 26.08 -16.91
N GLY A 34 -1.05 26.33 -18.21
CA GLY A 34 -0.70 27.55 -18.92
C GLY A 34 0.68 27.51 -19.60
N LEU A 35 1.10 28.66 -20.14
CA LEU A 35 2.34 28.80 -20.91
C LEU A 35 3.59 28.84 -20.01
N ASN A 36 3.46 29.46 -18.83
CA ASN A 36 4.55 29.65 -17.87
C ASN A 36 4.14 29.14 -16.48
N PRO A 37 3.98 27.82 -16.29
CA PRO A 37 3.67 27.27 -14.97
C PRO A 37 4.83 27.54 -13.99
N CYS A 38 4.52 27.61 -12.69
CA CYS A 38 5.56 27.77 -11.68
C CYS A 38 6.29 26.46 -11.40
N TYR A 39 7.60 26.53 -11.25
CA TYR A 39 8.43 25.39 -10.87
C TYR A 39 8.18 25.05 -9.40
N MET A 40 7.76 23.82 -9.14
CA MET A 40 7.54 23.33 -7.78
C MET A 40 8.89 22.96 -7.17
N GLU A 41 9.33 23.71 -6.15
CA GLU A 41 10.62 23.46 -5.49
C GLU A 41 10.54 22.38 -4.38
N ASP A 42 9.33 21.95 -4.00
CA ASP A 42 9.14 20.93 -2.96
C ASP A 42 9.65 19.54 -3.41
N PRO A 43 10.65 18.94 -2.74
CA PRO A 43 11.22 17.65 -3.12
C PRO A 43 10.24 16.48 -2.96
N HIS A 44 9.18 16.62 -2.14
CA HIS A 44 8.16 15.58 -1.96
C HIS A 44 7.24 15.45 -3.18
N ILE A 45 7.18 16.49 -4.02
CA ILE A 45 6.39 16.50 -5.24
C ILE A 45 7.26 16.04 -6.40
N ARG A 46 7.04 14.81 -6.86
CA ARG A 46 7.73 14.27 -8.04
C ARG A 46 7.17 14.89 -9.33
N ILE A 47 7.99 15.66 -10.01
CA ILE A 47 7.70 16.14 -11.37
C ILE A 47 7.54 14.97 -12.35
N GLN A 48 6.45 14.96 -13.12
CA GLN A 48 6.15 13.87 -14.08
C GLN A 48 6.42 14.26 -15.53
N LYS A 49 5.89 15.40 -15.98
CA LYS A 49 5.96 15.83 -17.40
C LYS A 49 6.72 17.12 -17.63
N TRP A 50 6.72 18.03 -16.66
CA TRP A 50 7.31 19.36 -16.79
C TRP A 50 8.14 19.68 -15.54
N GLY A 51 9.32 20.29 -15.75
CA GLY A 51 10.29 20.59 -14.70
C GLY A 51 11.08 21.88 -14.91
N ALA A 52 10.50 22.86 -15.63
CA ALA A 52 11.10 24.18 -15.88
C ALA A 52 12.51 24.20 -16.51
N ASN A 53 12.88 23.15 -17.24
CA ASN A 53 14.22 22.96 -17.82
C ASN A 53 14.30 23.29 -19.33
N LEU A 54 13.28 23.95 -19.88
CA LEU A 54 13.21 24.31 -21.30
C LEU A 54 14.14 25.48 -21.63
N ARG A 55 14.68 25.47 -22.85
CA ARG A 55 15.54 26.52 -23.42
C ARG A 55 14.94 27.06 -24.72
N THR A 56 15.39 28.22 -25.20
CA THR A 56 14.80 28.88 -26.38
C THR A 56 14.93 28.06 -27.68
N ASN A 57 16.02 27.31 -27.83
CA ASN A 57 16.32 26.55 -29.04
C ASN A 57 16.35 25.03 -28.74
N THR A 58 15.24 24.50 -28.23
CA THR A 58 15.17 23.09 -27.78
C THR A 58 15.49 22.11 -28.90
N ILE A 59 14.89 22.25 -30.08
CA ILE A 59 15.04 21.28 -31.17
C ILE A 59 16.51 21.11 -31.59
N ASN A 60 17.23 22.21 -31.81
CA ASN A 60 18.62 22.12 -32.22
C ASN A 60 19.53 21.67 -31.05
N LEU A 61 19.21 22.08 -29.82
CA LEU A 61 19.91 21.61 -28.63
C LEU A 61 19.77 20.10 -28.46
N GLU A 62 18.56 19.55 -28.60
CA GLU A 62 18.34 18.09 -28.57
C GLU A 62 19.10 17.37 -29.70
N ASN A 63 19.11 17.93 -30.91
CA ASN A 63 19.89 17.37 -32.02
C ASN A 63 21.40 17.35 -31.73
N ASP A 64 21.92 18.39 -31.06
CA ASP A 64 23.33 18.46 -30.64
C ASP A 64 23.64 17.47 -29.50
N LEU A 65 22.76 17.35 -28.50
CA LEU A 65 22.88 16.39 -27.41
C LEU A 65 22.81 14.94 -27.88
N LEU A 66 21.94 14.65 -28.85
CA LEU A 66 21.87 13.35 -29.52
C LEU A 66 23.04 13.10 -30.49
N GLY A 67 23.83 14.14 -30.79
CA GLY A 67 24.96 14.05 -31.71
C GLY A 67 24.55 13.86 -33.18
N VAL A 68 23.30 14.18 -33.54
CA VAL A 68 22.80 14.07 -34.93
C VAL A 68 23.43 15.15 -35.82
N ASN A 69 23.88 16.25 -35.21
CA ASN A 69 24.50 17.37 -35.91
C ASN A 69 25.96 17.13 -36.33
N ARG A 70 26.54 15.97 -36.01
CA ARG A 70 27.94 15.64 -36.30
C ARG A 70 28.09 14.23 -36.87
N GLU A 71 29.04 14.07 -37.77
CA GLU A 71 29.37 12.77 -38.33
C GLU A 71 30.19 11.93 -37.33
N ILE A 72 30.03 10.61 -37.39
CA ILE A 72 30.78 9.69 -36.55
C ILE A 72 32.19 9.55 -37.11
N GLY A 73 33.18 10.09 -36.39
CA GLY A 73 34.61 9.94 -36.69
C GLY A 73 35.31 8.93 -35.78
N ARG A 74 36.40 8.30 -36.27
CA ARG A 74 37.28 7.44 -35.45
C ARG A 74 38.41 8.21 -34.76
N ASP A 75 38.85 9.31 -35.36
CA ASP A 75 39.97 10.11 -34.84
C ASP A 75 39.47 11.28 -33.98
N CYS A 76 40.16 11.49 -32.87
CA CYS A 76 39.96 12.62 -31.96
C CYS A 76 40.83 13.84 -32.31
N LEU A 77 41.67 13.75 -33.34
CA LEU A 77 42.57 14.82 -33.75
C LEU A 77 41.80 15.97 -34.43
N GLY A 78 41.86 17.16 -33.85
CA GLY A 78 41.25 18.38 -34.40
C GLY A 78 39.75 18.54 -34.17
N GLN A 79 39.09 17.63 -33.44
CA GLN A 79 37.68 17.78 -33.09
C GLN A 79 37.52 18.68 -31.85
N THR A 80 37.13 19.93 -32.06
CA THR A 80 36.74 20.83 -30.97
C THR A 80 35.27 20.61 -30.63
N TYR A 81 34.98 20.23 -29.39
CA TYR A 81 33.62 19.98 -28.90
C TYR A 81 32.70 21.21 -28.99
N GLN A 82 33.27 22.41 -29.10
CA GLN A 82 32.54 23.68 -29.18
C GLN A 82 32.03 24.00 -30.59
N LYS A 83 32.53 23.33 -31.64
CA LYS A 83 32.24 23.66 -33.04
C LYS A 83 30.75 23.55 -33.38
N TYR A 84 30.07 22.59 -32.76
CA TYR A 84 28.66 22.28 -33.02
C TYR A 84 27.72 22.81 -31.93
N ASN A 85 28.25 23.60 -30.98
CA ASN A 85 27.46 24.12 -29.87
C ASN A 85 26.38 25.07 -30.40
N VAL A 86 25.14 24.78 -30.02
CA VAL A 86 23.97 25.54 -30.47
C VAL A 86 23.78 26.76 -29.58
N VAL A 87 23.55 27.93 -30.16
CA VAL A 87 23.19 29.13 -29.37
C VAL A 87 21.81 28.93 -28.76
N ASN A 88 21.75 29.03 -27.43
CA ASN A 88 20.52 28.82 -26.68
C ASN A 88 20.55 29.54 -25.33
N GLU A 89 19.39 29.98 -24.85
CA GLU A 89 19.23 30.72 -23.59
C GLU A 89 18.26 29.98 -22.67
N ALA A 90 18.44 30.13 -21.35
CA ALA A 90 17.57 29.51 -20.36
C ALA A 90 16.28 30.32 -20.23
N ILE A 91 15.13 29.65 -20.35
CA ILE A 91 13.82 30.29 -20.15
C ILE A 91 13.59 30.41 -18.63
N GLN A 92 13.23 31.61 -18.17
CA GLN A 92 12.94 31.86 -16.77
C GLN A 92 11.47 31.54 -16.47
N TYR A 93 11.25 30.71 -15.46
CA TYR A 93 9.91 30.35 -14.97
C TYR A 93 9.73 30.86 -13.53
N PRO A 94 8.50 31.24 -13.14
CA PRO A 94 8.22 31.58 -11.74
C PRO A 94 8.47 30.35 -10.86
N LYS A 95 8.82 30.57 -9.59
CA LYS A 95 9.10 29.49 -8.63
C LYS A 95 8.03 29.45 -7.55
N CYS A 96 7.57 28.25 -7.23
CA CYS A 96 6.64 27.96 -6.15
C CYS A 96 7.42 27.30 -5.01
N ASN A 97 7.77 28.11 -4.01
CA ASN A 97 8.67 27.75 -2.92
C ASN A 97 7.95 27.22 -1.67
N ASN A 98 6.62 27.19 -1.70
CA ASN A 98 5.84 26.68 -0.58
C ASN A 98 6.07 25.16 -0.46
N LEU A 99 6.56 24.74 0.70
CA LEU A 99 6.61 23.34 1.09
C LEU A 99 5.19 22.91 1.47
N PHE A 100 4.68 21.87 0.83
CA PHE A 100 3.35 21.31 1.14
C PHE A 100 3.43 20.20 2.18
N THR A 101 4.60 19.58 2.30
CA THR A 101 4.88 18.52 3.26
C THR A 101 5.86 19.02 4.31
N GLU A 102 5.45 19.01 5.57
CA GLU A 102 6.33 19.29 6.70
C GLU A 102 6.91 17.98 7.24
N GLU A 103 8.24 17.89 7.30
CA GLU A 103 8.95 16.73 7.84
C GLU A 103 9.61 17.11 9.15
N SER A 104 9.13 16.52 10.25
CA SER A 104 9.64 16.79 11.60
C SER A 104 11.14 16.50 11.73
N ARG A 105 11.66 15.53 10.98
CA ARG A 105 13.10 15.23 10.93
C ARG A 105 13.94 16.34 10.30
N THR A 106 13.34 17.14 9.42
CA THR A 106 13.98 18.25 8.72
C THR A 106 13.83 19.55 9.51
N THR A 107 12.63 19.84 10.03
CA THR A 107 12.36 21.06 10.80
C THR A 107 12.87 20.96 12.24
N ASN A 108 12.79 19.78 12.84
CA ASN A 108 13.13 19.50 14.23
C ASN A 108 13.95 18.19 14.35
N PRO A 109 15.17 18.13 13.78
CA PRO A 109 16.03 16.97 13.91
C PRO A 109 16.26 16.58 15.36
N ALA A 110 16.45 15.28 15.59
CA ALA A 110 16.48 14.70 16.93
C ALA A 110 17.49 15.36 17.88
N TRP A 111 18.62 15.87 17.36
CA TRP A 111 19.62 16.58 18.17
C TRP A 111 19.10 17.89 18.77
N MET A 112 18.12 18.56 18.14
CA MET A 112 17.49 19.77 18.70
C MET A 112 16.52 19.48 19.82
N ILE A 113 16.02 18.24 19.95
CA ILE A 113 15.01 17.87 20.97
C ILE A 113 15.62 16.96 22.05
N ARG A 114 16.75 16.30 21.78
CA ARG A 114 17.35 15.30 22.67
C ARG A 114 17.74 15.85 24.04
N ASP A 115 18.21 17.09 24.09
CA ASP A 115 18.66 17.74 25.33
C ASP A 115 17.55 18.57 25.99
N LEU A 116 16.36 18.65 25.36
CA LEU A 116 15.20 19.28 25.99
C LEU A 116 14.58 18.32 26.99
N GLU A 117 14.33 18.82 28.19
CA GLU A 117 13.58 18.10 29.21
C GLU A 117 12.14 17.86 28.72
N GLN A 118 11.77 16.60 28.55
CA GLN A 118 10.38 16.20 28.31
C GLN A 118 9.68 16.11 29.67
N VAL A 119 9.12 17.23 30.09
CA VAL A 119 8.35 17.39 31.32
C VAL A 119 7.01 16.66 31.16
N ASP A 120 6.93 15.41 31.61
CA ASP A 120 5.67 14.66 31.78
C ASP A 120 5.27 14.62 33.26
N TRP A 121 4.83 15.77 33.78
CA TRP A 121 4.56 15.96 35.21
C TRP A 121 3.09 15.66 35.55
N TYR A 122 2.28 15.27 34.55
CA TYR A 122 0.88 14.95 34.75
C TYR A 122 0.69 13.45 34.95
N TYR A 123 -0.21 13.09 35.86
CA TYR A 123 -0.67 11.71 35.94
C TYR A 123 -1.58 11.41 34.75
N PRO A 124 -1.35 10.32 33.99
CA PRO A 124 -2.27 9.90 32.96
C PRO A 124 -3.68 9.70 33.55
N PRO A 125 -4.74 10.17 32.87
CA PRO A 125 -6.12 10.01 33.36
C PRO A 125 -6.57 8.54 33.39
N LEU A 126 -5.88 7.65 32.68
CA LEU A 126 -6.11 6.20 32.64
C LEU A 126 -4.81 5.47 32.94
N ASN A 127 -4.89 4.32 33.61
CA ASN A 127 -3.72 3.52 33.91
C ASN A 127 -3.22 2.84 32.62
N PRO A 128 -2.00 3.11 32.15
CA PRO A 128 -1.46 2.49 30.93
C PRO A 128 -1.29 0.97 31.07
N GLN A 129 -1.33 0.42 32.28
CA GLN A 129 -1.24 -1.02 32.55
C GLN A 129 -2.59 -1.74 32.53
N GLU A 130 -3.72 -1.02 32.39
CA GLU A 130 -5.06 -1.59 32.54
C GLU A 130 -5.38 -2.67 31.48
N ASN A 131 -4.79 -2.56 30.28
CA ASN A 131 -5.05 -3.46 29.15
C ASN A 131 -3.78 -4.20 28.68
N THR A 132 -2.78 -4.40 29.55
CA THR A 132 -1.55 -5.11 29.17
C THR A 132 -1.79 -6.59 28.93
N CYS A 133 -2.81 -7.17 29.56
CA CYS A 133 -3.16 -8.57 29.43
C CYS A 133 -4.40 -8.70 28.54
N PHE A 134 -4.42 -9.72 27.67
CA PHE A 134 -5.62 -10.05 26.91
C PHE A 134 -6.72 -10.51 27.89
N PRO A 135 -7.97 -10.03 27.77
CA PRO A 135 -9.07 -10.47 28.63
C PRO A 135 -9.60 -11.87 28.25
N PHE A 136 -9.00 -12.49 27.25
CA PHE A 136 -9.36 -13.81 26.74
C PHE A 136 -8.07 -14.60 26.46
N GLU A 137 -8.19 -15.91 26.52
CA GLU A 137 -7.09 -16.82 26.20
C GLU A 137 -6.70 -16.72 24.72
N ASN A 138 -5.42 -16.48 24.44
CA ASN A 138 -4.88 -16.48 23.08
C ASN A 138 -4.10 -17.79 22.79
N ASN A 139 -3.90 -18.09 21.50
CA ASN A 139 -3.14 -19.27 21.05
C ASN A 139 -3.70 -20.64 21.49
N ILE A 140 -4.98 -20.72 21.82
CA ILE A 140 -5.66 -22.00 22.06
C ILE A 140 -6.21 -22.56 20.74
N SER A 141 -5.99 -23.86 20.50
CA SER A 141 -6.56 -24.57 19.35
C SER A 141 -8.04 -24.86 19.57
N THR A 142 -8.90 -23.95 19.10
CA THR A 142 -10.36 -24.08 19.20
C THR A 142 -10.88 -25.38 18.59
N ARG A 143 -10.27 -25.85 17.49
CA ARG A 143 -10.63 -27.14 16.87
C ARG A 143 -10.42 -28.33 17.81
N ILE A 144 -9.31 -28.35 18.56
CA ILE A 144 -9.02 -29.44 19.51
C ILE A 144 -10.00 -29.37 20.67
N LEU A 145 -10.24 -28.16 21.21
CA LEU A 145 -11.24 -27.95 22.26
C LEU A 145 -12.61 -28.47 21.81
N GLU A 146 -13.12 -28.03 20.67
CA GLU A 146 -14.43 -28.47 20.17
C GLU A 146 -14.50 -29.99 20.01
N LYS A 147 -13.43 -30.62 19.49
CA LYS A 147 -13.36 -32.08 19.36
C LYS A 147 -13.38 -32.79 20.72
N ASP A 148 -12.65 -32.27 21.70
CA ASP A 148 -12.53 -32.88 23.04
C ASP A 148 -13.77 -32.62 23.91
N TYR A 149 -14.47 -31.49 23.70
CA TYR A 149 -15.73 -31.14 24.39
C TYR A 149 -16.99 -31.59 23.64
N PHE A 150 -16.88 -32.17 22.43
CA PHE A 150 -18.04 -32.62 21.66
C PHE A 150 -18.74 -33.81 22.31
N THR A 151 -19.94 -33.57 22.83
CA THR A 151 -20.88 -34.61 23.23
C THR A 151 -21.91 -34.81 22.12
N PRO A 152 -21.96 -35.97 21.44
CA PRO A 152 -22.94 -36.20 20.39
C PRO A 152 -24.35 -36.18 20.98
N LYS A 153 -25.22 -35.30 20.47
CA LYS A 153 -26.66 -35.37 20.75
C LYS A 153 -27.20 -36.60 20.01
N ARG A 154 -27.65 -37.60 20.76
CA ARG A 154 -28.43 -38.70 20.21
C ARG A 154 -29.90 -38.31 20.28
N ASP A 155 -30.60 -38.39 19.16
CA ASP A 155 -32.05 -38.38 19.21
C ASP A 155 -32.50 -39.59 20.03
N CYS A 156 -33.44 -39.37 20.94
CA CYS A 156 -34.03 -40.47 21.70
C CYS A 156 -34.82 -41.33 20.72
N LEU A 157 -34.16 -42.34 20.14
CA LEU A 157 -34.85 -43.40 19.42
C LEU A 157 -35.62 -44.21 20.45
N ILE A 158 -36.92 -43.91 20.54
CA ILE A 158 -37.87 -44.78 21.24
C ILE A 158 -37.91 -46.08 20.42
N SER A 159 -37.46 -47.15 21.07
CA SER A 159 -37.45 -48.56 20.65
C SER A 159 -36.62 -48.93 19.41
N GLU A 160 -35.37 -49.36 19.65
CA GLU A 160 -34.87 -50.60 19.03
C GLU A 160 -34.09 -51.39 20.08
N SER A 161 -34.82 -52.24 20.79
CA SER A 161 -34.23 -53.40 21.44
C SER A 161 -33.71 -54.35 20.37
N SER A 162 -32.40 -54.61 20.39
CA SER A 162 -31.85 -55.93 20.05
C SER A 162 -32.08 -56.43 18.60
N ALA A 163 -31.55 -55.79 17.56
CA ALA A 163 -31.58 -56.39 16.22
C ALA A 163 -30.40 -56.08 15.27
N TYR A 164 -29.56 -55.08 15.54
CA TYR A 164 -28.40 -54.80 14.70
C TYR A 164 -27.14 -54.78 15.56
N GLY A 165 -26.18 -55.63 15.18
CA GLY A 165 -24.94 -55.86 15.92
C GLY A 165 -24.20 -54.57 16.26
N GLU A 166 -23.50 -54.62 17.39
CA GLU A 166 -22.64 -53.54 17.86
C GLU A 166 -21.77 -53.01 16.70
N LEU A 167 -21.99 -51.76 16.31
CA LEU A 167 -21.10 -51.08 15.39
C LEU A 167 -19.69 -51.09 16.02
N PRO A 168 -18.63 -51.40 15.25
CA PRO A 168 -17.31 -51.74 15.78
C PRO A 168 -16.59 -50.59 16.48
N THR A 169 -17.18 -49.39 16.50
CA THR A 169 -16.71 -48.26 17.28
C THR A 169 -17.89 -47.65 18.03
N GLY A 170 -18.21 -48.23 19.19
CA GLY A 170 -18.98 -47.50 20.18
C GLY A 170 -18.17 -46.26 20.57
N PHE A 171 -18.74 -45.06 20.42
CA PHE A 171 -18.22 -43.90 21.14
C PHE A 171 -18.44 -44.15 22.63
N ILE A 172 -17.41 -44.71 23.26
CA ILE A 172 -17.35 -45.00 24.68
C ILE A 172 -17.32 -43.64 25.39
N SER A 173 -18.44 -43.23 25.98
CA SER A 173 -18.50 -42.06 26.87
C SER A 173 -17.85 -42.33 28.24
N SER A 174 -17.34 -43.53 28.49
CA SER A 174 -16.45 -43.78 29.62
C SER A 174 -15.03 -43.41 29.22
N ARG A 175 -14.54 -42.29 29.76
CA ARG A 175 -13.10 -42.04 29.86
C ARG A 175 -12.45 -43.30 30.44
N GLY A 176 -11.52 -43.90 29.70
CA GLY A 176 -10.87 -45.14 30.12
C GLY A 176 -10.26 -44.98 31.52
N ASN A 177 -10.54 -45.94 32.40
CA ASN A 177 -9.88 -46.02 33.69
C ASN A 177 -8.41 -46.39 33.46
N TYR A 178 -7.50 -45.62 34.04
CA TYR A 178 -6.07 -45.92 34.08
C TYR A 178 -5.83 -47.18 34.91
N VAL A 179 -5.27 -48.22 34.30
CA VAL A 179 -4.97 -49.49 34.97
C VAL A 179 -3.68 -49.34 35.77
N GLY A 180 -3.77 -48.77 36.98
CA GLY A 180 -2.62 -48.72 37.90
C GLY A 180 -2.55 -47.59 38.92
N GLY A 181 -3.56 -46.74 39.09
CA GLY A 181 -3.52 -45.64 40.05
C GLY A 181 -4.89 -45.30 40.64
N PRO A 182 -4.96 -44.64 41.81
CA PRO A 182 -6.23 -44.35 42.47
C PRO A 182 -7.13 -43.52 41.55
N THR A 183 -8.39 -43.97 41.44
CA THR A 183 -9.44 -43.50 40.54
C THR A 183 -9.99 -42.12 40.93
N THR A 184 -9.12 -41.11 40.98
CA THR A 184 -9.54 -39.72 41.18
C THR A 184 -8.80 -38.81 40.20
N CYS A 185 -9.32 -38.71 38.98
CA CYS A 185 -9.13 -37.49 38.20
C CYS A 185 -10.02 -36.41 38.83
N GLN A 186 -9.54 -35.79 39.91
CA GLN A 186 -10.06 -34.51 40.36
C GLN A 186 -9.95 -33.51 39.18
N PRO A 187 -10.98 -32.72 38.88
CA PRO A 187 -10.76 -31.50 38.10
C PRO A 187 -9.73 -30.67 38.87
N ILE A 188 -8.59 -30.39 38.23
CA ILE A 188 -7.61 -29.46 38.77
C ILE A 188 -8.27 -28.08 38.84
N ASN A 189 -8.80 -27.79 40.03
CA ASN A 189 -8.83 -26.49 40.67
C ASN A 189 -9.08 -26.72 42.16
N SER A 190 -8.12 -27.36 42.81
CA SER A 190 -8.02 -27.40 44.27
C SER A 190 -7.61 -26.00 44.77
N CYS A 191 -8.60 -25.12 44.89
CA CYS A 191 -8.58 -23.96 45.76
C CYS A 191 -9.98 -23.83 46.38
N GLU A 192 -10.41 -24.86 47.10
CA GLU A 192 -11.56 -24.74 48.00
C GLU A 192 -11.04 -24.57 49.43
N TYR A 193 -11.37 -23.44 50.03
CA TYR A 193 -11.02 -23.10 51.42
C TYR A 193 -11.84 -23.98 52.37
N LEU A 194 -11.18 -24.86 53.12
CA LEU A 194 -11.82 -25.65 54.17
C LEU A 194 -11.95 -24.81 55.46
N PRO A 195 -13.17 -24.50 55.95
CA PRO A 195 -13.32 -23.85 57.24
C PRO A 195 -12.95 -24.83 58.37
N LYS A 196 -12.08 -24.37 59.27
CA LYS A 196 -11.67 -25.08 60.47
C LYS A 196 -12.90 -25.34 61.35
N LYS A 197 -13.28 -26.61 61.55
CA LYS A 197 -14.24 -26.98 62.60
C LYS A 197 -13.58 -26.71 63.95
N ASN A 198 -14.15 -25.77 64.70
CA ASN A 198 -13.84 -25.61 66.12
C ASN A 198 -14.47 -26.78 66.87
N ASN A 199 -13.67 -27.43 67.73
CA ASN A 199 -14.16 -28.30 68.79
C ASN A 199 -14.89 -27.47 69.85
#